data_AF-A0A7X6YTE8-F1
#
_entry.id   AF-A0A7X6YTE8-F1
#
_cell.length_a   1.000
_cell.length_b   1.000
_cell.length_c   1.000
_cell.angle_alpha   90.00
_cell.angle_beta   90.00
_cell.angle_gamma   90.00
#
_symmetry.space_group_name_H-M   'P 1'
#
loop_
_entity.id
_entity.type
_entity.pdbx_description
1 polymer ?
#
loop_
_entity_poly.entity_id
_entity_poly.type
_entity_poly.pdbx_seq_one_letter_code
_entity_poly.pdbx_strand_id
1 'polypeptide(L)'
;MRKYNRKILTALVMAYKKGLINIKPLQRWISIKQNLYHIVKYLIYIALFVLVILLIEFNLLPDLQLDKYIYLGKIFISRARIIKGIVYGFIGLNLYQLGKYVTQVYYVRWAMKYYDMNANNIEILNRVTFKITV
;
A
#
# COMPACT_ATOMS: atom_id res chain seq x y z
N MET A 1 3.55 5.15 7.76
CA MET A 1 3.77 5.72 6.40
C MET A 1 3.06 7.07 6.29
N ARG A 2 3.81 8.19 6.14
CA ARG A 2 3.20 9.52 5.86
C ARG A 2 2.27 9.41 4.64
N LYS A 3 1.03 9.92 4.76
CA LYS A 3 0.02 9.92 3.70
C LYS A 3 0.52 10.77 2.53
N TYR A 4 1.04 10.16 1.47
CA TYR A 4 1.21 10.85 0.20
C TYR A 4 -0.18 10.99 -0.42
N ASN A 5 -0.73 12.21 -0.34
CA ASN A 5 -1.98 12.57 -1.01
C ASN A 5 -1.76 12.62 -2.52
N ARG A 6 -2.81 12.40 -3.33
CA ARG A 6 -2.76 12.41 -4.80
C ARG A 6 -2.01 13.64 -5.31
N LYS A 7 -2.31 14.84 -4.76
CA LYS A 7 -1.65 16.10 -5.11
C LYS A 7 -0.13 16.05 -4.94
N ILE A 8 0.36 15.45 -3.86
CA ILE A 8 1.80 15.33 -3.55
C ILE A 8 2.47 14.36 -4.52
N LEU A 9 1.83 13.23 -4.83
CA LEU A 9 2.36 12.25 -5.79
C LEU A 9 2.43 12.83 -7.20
N THR A 10 1.40 13.54 -7.63
CA THR A 10 1.38 14.22 -8.92
C THR A 10 2.44 15.33 -8.97
N ALA A 11 2.60 16.12 -7.91
CA ALA A 11 3.64 17.15 -7.83
C ALA A 11 5.06 16.54 -7.89
N LEU A 12 5.29 15.41 -7.22
CA LEU A 12 6.56 14.69 -7.30
C LEU A 12 6.84 14.20 -8.73
N VAL A 13 5.83 13.65 -9.40
CA VAL A 13 5.96 13.22 -10.81
C VAL A 13 6.25 14.40 -11.72
N MET A 14 5.55 15.53 -11.55
CA MET A 14 5.82 16.75 -12.31
C MET A 14 7.23 17.29 -12.05
N ALA A 15 7.67 17.33 -10.79
CA ALA A 15 9.01 17.80 -10.43
C ALA A 15 10.10 16.92 -11.06
N TYR A 16 9.91 15.59 -11.07
CA TYR A 16 10.80 14.68 -11.77
C TYR A 16 10.77 14.90 -13.28
N LYS A 17 9.58 15.00 -13.89
CA LYS A 17 9.42 15.29 -15.33
C LYS A 17 9.96 16.66 -15.73
N LYS A 18 10.12 17.60 -14.80
CA LYS A 18 10.77 18.91 -15.00
C LYS A 18 12.27 18.90 -14.68
N GLY A 19 12.85 17.77 -14.29
CA GLY A 19 14.27 17.66 -13.93
C GLY A 19 14.64 18.29 -12.57
N LEU A 20 13.66 18.72 -11.77
CA LEU A 20 13.90 19.38 -10.48
C LEU A 20 14.33 18.39 -9.38
N ILE A 21 13.96 17.12 -9.51
CA ILE A 21 14.30 16.06 -8.55
C ILE A 21 14.71 14.76 -9.26
N ASN A 22 15.48 13.92 -8.57
CA ASN A 22 15.86 12.59 -9.03
C ASN A 22 14.64 11.62 -9.02
N ILE A 23 14.71 10.53 -9.78
CA ILE A 23 13.67 9.47 -9.83
C ILE A 23 13.61 8.62 -8.56
N LYS A 24 14.69 8.59 -7.76
CA LYS A 24 14.80 7.79 -6.50
C LYS A 24 13.53 7.80 -5.62
N PRO A 25 12.93 8.96 -5.26
CA PRO A 25 11.69 9.01 -4.47
C PRO A 25 10.47 8.34 -5.15
N LEU A 26 10.43 8.31 -6.48
CA LEU A 26 9.34 7.72 -7.27
C LEU A 26 9.55 6.23 -7.58
N GLN A 27 10.78 5.74 -7.48
CA GLN A 27 11.20 4.40 -7.88
C GLN A 27 10.37 3.30 -7.21
N ARG A 28 9.95 3.51 -5.96
CA ARG A 28 9.11 2.57 -5.19
C ARG A 28 7.71 2.32 -5.74
N TRP A 29 7.22 3.18 -6.62
CA TRP A 29 5.92 3.02 -7.28
C TRP A 29 6.05 2.75 -8.77
N ILE A 30 7.21 3.04 -9.36
CA ILE A 30 7.51 2.79 -10.78
C ILE A 30 8.01 1.34 -10.95
N SER A 31 8.88 0.88 -10.06
CA SER A 31 9.52 -0.44 -10.13
C SER A 31 8.49 -1.57 -10.05
N ILE A 32 8.34 -2.30 -11.16
CA ILE A 32 7.43 -3.45 -11.24
C ILE A 32 7.77 -4.52 -10.19
N LYS A 33 9.07 -4.80 -10.00
CA LYS A 33 9.54 -5.80 -9.02
C LYS A 33 9.13 -5.42 -7.60
N GLN A 34 9.32 -4.16 -7.20
CA GLN A 34 8.95 -3.69 -5.86
C GLN A 34 7.42 -3.66 -5.68
N ASN A 35 6.68 -3.24 -6.71
CA ASN A 35 5.22 -3.24 -6.68
C ASN A 35 4.66 -4.65 -6.51
N LEU A 36 5.15 -5.61 -7.30
CA LEU A 36 4.75 -7.02 -7.20
C LEU A 36 5.08 -7.60 -5.83
N TYR A 37 6.28 -7.34 -5.32
CA TYR A 37 6.67 -7.79 -3.98
C TYR A 37 5.72 -7.28 -2.90
N HIS A 38 5.36 -6.00 -2.91
CA HIS A 38 4.43 -5.43 -1.94
C HIS A 38 3.02 -6.01 -2.06
N ILE A 39 2.50 -6.18 -3.29
CA ILE A 39 1.18 -6.77 -3.53
C ILE A 39 1.15 -8.22 -3.04
N VAL A 40 2.13 -9.03 -3.45
CA VAL A 40 2.23 -10.44 -3.06
C VAL A 40 2.38 -10.59 -1.54
N LYS A 41 3.16 -9.72 -0.90
CA LYS A 41 3.28 -9.73 0.57
C LYS A 41 1.93 -9.57 1.28
N TYR A 42 1.09 -8.63 0.86
CA TYR A 42 -0.25 -8.47 1.45
C TYR A 42 -1.18 -9.64 1.13
N LEU A 43 -1.10 -10.21 -0.08
CA LEU A 43 -1.86 -11.40 -0.45
C LEU A 43 -1.48 -12.62 0.39
N ILE A 44 -0.18 -12.82 0.65
CA ILE A 44 0.32 -13.89 1.53
C ILE A 44 -0.21 -13.69 2.94
N TYR A 45 -0.19 -12.47 3.49
CA TYR A 45 -0.76 -12.22 4.82
C TYR A 45 -2.26 -12.54 4.86
N ILE A 46 -3.04 -12.11 3.87
CA ILE A 46 -4.47 -12.44 3.79
C ILE A 46 -4.66 -13.97 3.72
N ALA A 47 -3.89 -14.67 2.88
CA ALA A 47 -3.97 -16.12 2.75
C ALA A 47 -3.62 -16.84 4.07
N LEU A 48 -2.58 -16.39 4.78
CA LEU A 48 -2.21 -16.94 6.10
C LEU A 48 -3.34 -16.75 7.12
N PHE A 49 -3.96 -15.57 7.18
CA PHE A 49 -5.08 -15.33 8.10
C PHE A 49 -6.32 -16.15 7.75
N VAL A 50 -6.61 -16.34 6.46
CA VAL A 50 -7.70 -17.22 6.00
C VAL A 50 -7.40 -18.68 6.37
N LEU A 51 -6.16 -19.14 6.18
CA LEU A 51 -5.74 -20.50 6.55
C LEU A 51 -5.86 -20.73 8.06
N VAL A 52 -5.49 -19.75 8.89
CA VAL A 52 -5.69 -19.83 10.34
C VAL A 52 -7.18 -19.99 10.70
N ILE A 53 -8.09 -19.26 10.04
CA ILE A 53 -9.54 -19.44 10.25
C ILE A 53 -9.96 -20.87 9.91
N LEU A 54 -9.54 -21.38 8.75
CA LEU A 54 -9.91 -22.74 8.32
C LEU A 54 -9.40 -23.78 9.33
N LEU A 55 -8.16 -23.66 9.80
CA LEU A 55 -7.61 -24.56 10.82
C LEU A 55 -8.43 -24.55 12.12
N ILE A 56 -8.90 -23.37 12.53
CA ILE A 56 -9.74 -23.23 13.73
C ILE A 56 -11.14 -23.82 13.49
N GLU A 57 -11.75 -23.59 12.32
CA GLU A 57 -13.08 -24.13 11.98
C GLU A 57 -13.09 -25.66 11.83
N PHE A 58 -12.00 -26.25 11.32
CA PHE A 58 -11.83 -27.70 11.22
C PHE A 58 -11.38 -28.38 12.52
N ASN A 59 -11.38 -27.66 13.66
CA ASN A 59 -10.96 -28.19 14.96
C ASN A 59 -9.52 -28.78 14.98
N LEU A 60 -8.65 -28.35 14.07
CA LEU A 60 -7.24 -28.77 14.05
C LEU A 60 -6.43 -28.14 15.20
N LEU A 61 -7.02 -27.17 15.92
CA LEU A 61 -6.46 -26.49 17.08
C LEU A 61 -7.44 -26.58 18.27
N PRO A 62 -7.42 -27.68 19.05
CA PRO A 62 -8.41 -27.95 20.10
C PRO A 62 -8.44 -26.92 21.24
N ASP A 63 -7.34 -26.20 21.48
CA ASP A 63 -7.29 -25.11 22.46
C ASP A 63 -7.99 -23.82 21.99
N LEU A 64 -8.18 -23.68 20.68
CA LEU A 64 -8.81 -22.53 20.02
C LEU A 64 -10.26 -22.80 19.60
N GLN A 65 -10.89 -23.81 20.20
CA GLN A 65 -12.29 -24.15 19.96
C GLN A 65 -13.22 -22.92 20.12
N LEU A 66 -14.01 -22.68 19.07
CA LEU A 66 -14.85 -21.49 18.87
C LEU A 66 -16.14 -21.49 19.72
N ASP A 67 -16.56 -22.66 20.17
CA ASP A 67 -17.78 -22.94 20.93
C ASP A 67 -17.71 -22.47 22.40
N LYS A 68 -16.51 -22.28 22.95
CA LYS A 68 -16.32 -21.82 24.33
C LYS A 68 -16.64 -20.32 24.47
N TYR A 69 -17.15 -19.95 25.65
CA TYR A 69 -17.41 -18.55 26.00
C TYR A 69 -16.22 -17.94 26.76
N ILE A 70 -16.05 -16.62 26.67
CA ILE A 70 -15.16 -15.84 27.56
C ILE A 70 -16.04 -14.97 28.45
N TYR A 71 -15.69 -14.94 29.74
CA TYR A 71 -16.28 -14.05 30.72
C TYR A 71 -15.53 -12.71 30.72
N LEU A 72 -16.21 -11.64 30.32
CA LEU A 72 -15.72 -10.27 30.43
C LEU A 72 -16.70 -9.49 31.31
N GLY A 73 -16.45 -9.44 32.61
CA GLY A 73 -17.35 -8.81 33.58
C GLY A 73 -18.70 -9.53 33.65
N LYS A 74 -19.81 -8.83 33.33
CA LYS A 74 -21.19 -9.38 33.32
C LYS A 74 -21.68 -9.82 31.92
N ILE A 75 -20.82 -9.80 30.89
CA ILE A 75 -21.23 -10.02 29.50
C ILE A 75 -20.70 -11.37 29.00
N PHE A 76 -21.59 -12.16 28.40
CA PHE A 76 -21.25 -13.41 27.73
C PHE A 76 -20.91 -13.14 26.27
N ILE A 77 -19.66 -13.38 25.88
CA ILE A 77 -19.23 -13.26 24.49
C ILE A 77 -18.65 -14.60 24.04
N SER A 78 -19.19 -15.14 22.95
CA SER A 78 -18.63 -16.33 22.31
C SER A 78 -17.22 -16.03 21.81
N ARG A 79 -16.26 -16.93 22.09
CA ARG A 79 -14.88 -16.83 21.58
C ARG A 79 -14.86 -16.73 20.06
N ALA A 80 -15.78 -17.44 19.39
CA ALA A 80 -15.92 -17.35 17.95
C ALA A 80 -16.09 -15.92 17.44
N ARG A 81 -16.96 -15.15 18.11
CA ARG A 81 -17.27 -13.78 17.69
C ARG A 81 -16.06 -12.85 17.86
N ILE A 82 -15.29 -13.02 18.93
CA ILE A 82 -14.07 -12.23 19.20
C ILE A 82 -12.97 -12.59 18.19
N ILE A 83 -12.68 -13.88 18.02
CA ILE A 83 -11.61 -14.36 17.15
C ILE A 83 -11.93 -14.00 15.69
N LYS A 84 -13.14 -14.30 15.21
CA LYS A 84 -13.57 -13.92 13.85
C LYS A 84 -13.53 -12.41 13.66
N GLY A 85 -13.98 -11.63 14.65
CA GLY A 85 -13.91 -10.17 14.60
C GLY A 85 -12.48 -9.64 14.46
N ILE A 86 -11.53 -10.16 15.24
CA ILE A 86 -10.11 -9.79 15.16
C ILE A 86 -9.55 -10.15 13.79
N VAL A 87 -9.76 -11.38 13.32
CA VAL A 87 -9.20 -11.83 12.03
C VAL A 87 -9.80 -11.07 10.86
N TYR A 88 -11.12 -10.85 10.82
CA TYR A 88 -11.75 -10.01 9.80
C TYR A 88 -11.25 -8.57 9.85
N GLY A 89 -11.01 -8.02 11.05
CA GLY A 89 -10.37 -6.72 11.22
C GLY A 89 -8.97 -6.67 10.59
N PHE A 90 -8.15 -7.68 10.83
CA PHE A 90 -6.82 -7.79 10.21
C PHE A 90 -6.88 -7.95 8.69
N ILE A 91 -7.77 -8.80 8.17
CA ILE A 91 -7.97 -8.97 6.72
C ILE A 91 -8.40 -7.64 6.09
N GLY A 92 -9.40 -6.96 6.68
CA GLY A 92 -9.88 -5.66 6.22
C GLY A 92 -8.79 -4.58 6.21
N LEU A 93 -7.97 -4.53 7.26
CA LEU A 93 -6.82 -3.59 7.32
C LEU A 93 -5.79 -3.86 6.23
N ASN A 94 -5.46 -5.13 5.95
CA ASN A 94 -4.52 -5.49 4.90
C ASN A 94 -5.10 -5.18 3.51
N LEU A 95 -6.38 -5.46 3.26
CA LEU A 95 -7.06 -5.09 2.02
C LEU A 95 -7.08 -3.57 1.82
N TYR A 96 -7.39 -2.81 2.86
CA TYR A 96 -7.36 -1.34 2.80
C TYR A 96 -5.96 -0.81 2.46
N GLN A 97 -4.91 -1.35 3.09
CA GLN A 97 -3.52 -0.95 2.81
C GLN A 97 -3.09 -1.32 1.39
N LEU A 98 -3.45 -2.52 0.93
CA LEU A 98 -3.20 -2.99 -0.44
C LEU A 98 -3.90 -2.10 -1.46
N GLY A 99 -5.20 -1.86 -1.30
CA GLY A 99 -5.99 -1.00 -2.19
C GLY A 99 -5.39 0.39 -2.28
N LYS A 100 -5.07 1.00 -1.13
CA LYS A 100 -4.40 2.31 -1.07
C LYS A 100 -3.05 2.32 -1.81
N TYR A 101 -2.24 1.27 -1.65
CA TYR A 101 -0.96 1.16 -2.34
C TYR A 101 -1.14 1.07 -3.86
N VAL A 102 -2.05 0.21 -4.33
CA VAL A 102 -2.37 0.05 -5.75
C VAL A 102 -2.88 1.37 -6.35
N THR A 103 -3.76 2.09 -5.64
CA THR A 103 -4.23 3.41 -6.05
C THR A 103 -3.07 4.41 -6.21
N GLN A 104 -2.10 4.43 -5.29
CA GLN A 104 -0.93 5.30 -5.41
C GLN A 104 -0.05 4.95 -6.62
N VAL A 105 0.19 3.65 -6.85
CA VAL A 105 0.92 3.17 -8.03
C VAL A 105 0.22 3.59 -9.32
N TYR A 106 -1.10 3.42 -9.39
CA TYR A 106 -1.91 3.85 -10.53
C TYR A 106 -1.75 5.34 -10.81
N TYR A 107 -1.91 6.21 -9.79
CA TYR A 107 -1.77 7.65 -9.98
C TYR A 107 -0.37 8.08 -10.41
N VAL A 108 0.68 7.45 -9.88
CA VAL A 108 2.07 7.74 -10.29
C VAL A 108 2.28 7.34 -11.75
N ARG A 109 1.85 6.15 -12.16
CA ARG A 109 1.98 5.69 -13.55
C ARG A 109 1.16 6.53 -14.52
N TRP A 110 -0.07 6.88 -14.15
CA TRP A 110 -0.91 7.76 -14.94
C TRP A 110 -0.26 9.14 -15.11
N ALA A 111 0.22 9.76 -14.03
CA ALA A 111 0.90 11.05 -14.11
C ALA A 111 2.19 10.97 -14.94
N MET A 112 2.96 9.88 -14.83
CA MET A 112 4.17 9.68 -15.63
C MET A 112 3.88 9.59 -17.12
N LYS A 113 2.72 9.01 -17.51
CA LYS A 113 2.26 8.94 -18.91
C LYS A 113 1.68 10.26 -19.40
N TYR A 114 0.97 10.99 -18.55
CA TYR A 114 0.26 12.22 -18.94
C TYR A 114 1.20 13.42 -19.08
N TYR A 115 2.21 13.55 -18.20
CA TYR A 115 3.17 14.65 -18.23
C TYR A 115 4.41 14.28 -19.06
N ASP A 116 4.21 13.84 -20.30
CA ASP A 116 5.35 13.60 -21.19
C ASP A 116 6.10 14.90 -21.49
N MET A 117 7.42 14.82 -21.33
CA MET A 117 8.35 15.91 -21.58
C MET A 117 8.29 16.21 -23.09
N ASN A 118 7.59 17.26 -23.50
CA ASN A 118 7.93 17.89 -24.77
C ASN A 118 9.40 18.33 -24.65
N ALA A 119 10.25 17.65 -25.42
CA ALA A 119 11.72 17.68 -25.35
C ALA A 119 12.32 19.10 -25.44
N ASN A 120 11.57 20.09 -25.94
CA ASN A 120 12.01 21.48 -26.04
C ASN A 120 12.24 22.19 -24.69
N ASN A 121 11.70 21.71 -23.57
CA ASN A 121 11.81 22.44 -22.30
C ASN A 121 13.03 22.09 -21.45
N ILE A 122 13.77 21.02 -21.76
CA ILE A 122 14.97 20.62 -21.00
C ILE A 122 16.20 21.42 -21.49
N GLU A 123 16.30 21.65 -22.80
CA GLU A 123 17.33 22.53 -23.38
C GLU A 123 17.16 23.98 -22.93
N ILE A 124 15.91 24.46 -22.85
CA ILE A 124 15.60 25.79 -22.32
C ILE A 124 15.97 25.88 -20.83
N LEU A 125 15.75 24.81 -20.05
CA LEU A 125 16.17 24.79 -18.65
C LEU A 125 17.70 24.82 -18.52
N ASN A 126 18.45 23.99 -19.26
CA ASN A 126 19.91 24.02 -19.25
C ASN A 126 20.44 25.42 -19.64
N ARG A 127 19.82 26.10 -20.60
CA ARG A 127 20.18 27.50 -20.93
C ARG A 127 19.96 28.50 -19.80
N VAL A 128 19.01 28.23 -18.90
CA VAL A 128 18.68 29.10 -17.77
C VAL A 128 19.50 28.72 -16.52
N THR A 129 19.77 27.45 -16.25
CA THR A 129 20.61 27.02 -15.11
C THR A 129 22.07 27.36 -15.29
N PHE A 130 22.62 27.35 -16.51
CA PHE A 130 24.00 27.82 -16.76
C PHE A 130 24.17 29.34 -16.57
N LYS A 131 23.09 30.11 -16.43
CA LYS A 131 23.13 31.55 -16.12
C LYS A 131 23.15 31.88 -14.63
N ILE A 132 23.07 30.88 -13.75
CA ILE A 132 23.33 31.07 -12.32
C ILE A 132 24.81 30.76 -12.09
N THR A 133 25.67 31.66 -12.56
CA THR A 133 27.06 31.76 -12.12
C THR A 133 27.09 32.27 -10.68
N VAL A 134 27.87 31.60 -9.83
CA VAL A 134 28.32 32.12 -8.53
C VAL A 134 29.04 33.45 -8.72
#